data_AF-A0A8C0B8L3-F1
#
_entry.id   AF-A0A8C0B8L3-F1
#
_cell.length_a   1.000
_cell.length_b   1.000
_cell.length_c   1.000
_cell.angle_alpha   90.00
_cell.angle_beta   90.00
_cell.angle_gamma   90.00
#
_symmetry.space_group_name_H-M   'P 1'
#
loop_
_entity.id
_entity.type
_entity.pdbx_description
1 polymer ?
#
loop_
_entity_poly.entity_id
_entity_poly.type
_entity_poly.pdbx_seq_one_letter_code
_entity_poly.pdbx_strand_id
1 'polypeptide(L)'
;VVEGQNSELGTTAPSLRFSKTCLKNVFSVILLFIYLLLMAVAVFLVYQTISDFREKLKHPVMSVSYKEVSLYDAPGIAFYPGKARLLSCKHHYYDHIPPLINPGQPGAIECTTQRINYTDPFTNQTMKYALVVQGPRDVKKKELVFLQFHLNGTDQDFSAIDYLLFSSFQEFINSPEKAEFMKDCESSYSSWKFSGGFRTWVKMSLVKTKEEDGSETVEFKQETSVVNYIDQRTKPRSDQLFFVVFEWKDPFIQTVQDIITANPWNMIALLCGIFLALFKAADFAKLSVKWMIKIRKRHLKRSRQVMNHIN
;
A
#
# COMPACT_ATOMS: atom_id res chain seq x y z
N VAL A 1 29.78 69.77 -59.78
CA VAL A 1 29.73 70.51 -58.50
C VAL A 1 28.65 69.82 -57.67
N VAL A 2 28.93 68.91 -56.74
CA VAL A 2 29.94 68.92 -55.66
C VAL A 2 30.58 67.53 -55.53
N GLU A 3 31.90 67.52 -55.30
CA GLU A 3 32.79 66.39 -54.98
C GLU A 3 32.61 65.90 -53.53
N GLY A 4 33.08 64.68 -53.21
CA GLY A 4 33.56 64.42 -51.85
C GLY A 4 33.61 62.98 -51.32
N GLN A 5 34.66 62.24 -51.71
CA GLN A 5 35.49 61.30 -50.91
C GLN A 5 34.99 59.94 -50.39
N ASN A 6 35.52 58.89 -51.03
CA ASN A 6 36.37 57.79 -50.52
C ASN A 6 36.19 57.24 -49.09
N SER A 7 35.99 55.91 -49.02
CA SER A 7 36.95 55.02 -48.31
C SER A 7 36.76 53.57 -48.76
N GLU A 8 37.84 52.99 -49.31
CA GLU A 8 38.07 51.55 -49.38
C GLU A 8 38.03 50.92 -47.99
N LEU A 9 37.76 49.61 -47.93
CA LEU A 9 38.58 48.59 -47.26
C LEU A 9 37.69 47.51 -46.60
N GLY A 10 38.00 46.24 -46.91
CA GLY A 10 37.84 45.18 -45.90
C GLY A 10 36.95 44.01 -46.29
N THR A 11 37.42 43.18 -47.21
CA THR A 11 37.18 41.74 -47.19
C THR A 11 37.45 41.19 -45.79
N THR A 12 36.45 40.67 -45.08
CA THR A 12 36.63 39.52 -44.18
C THR A 12 35.29 38.81 -43.99
N ALA A 13 35.19 37.60 -44.54
CA ALA A 13 34.27 36.60 -44.01
C ALA A 13 35.03 35.76 -42.99
N PRO A 14 34.70 35.84 -41.68
CA PRO A 14 35.08 34.79 -40.75
C PRO A 14 33.91 34.43 -39.82
N SER A 15 32.93 33.67 -40.31
CA SER A 15 31.87 33.09 -39.44
C SER A 15 31.81 31.56 -39.47
N LEU A 16 32.50 30.90 -40.41
CA LEU A 16 32.41 29.45 -40.61
C LEU A 16 33.26 28.60 -39.66
N ARG A 17 34.33 29.16 -39.05
CA ARG A 17 35.18 28.40 -38.10
C ARG A 17 34.67 28.43 -36.66
N PHE A 18 34.00 29.51 -36.24
CA PHE A 18 33.44 29.64 -34.89
C PHE A 18 32.16 28.80 -34.72
N SER A 19 31.39 28.58 -35.81
CA SER A 19 30.17 27.77 -35.76
C SER A 19 30.43 26.26 -35.69
N LYS A 20 31.53 25.74 -36.26
CA LYS A 20 31.84 24.29 -36.23
C LYS A 20 32.09 23.74 -34.83
N THR A 21 32.77 24.48 -33.97
CA THR A 21 33.05 24.04 -32.58
C THR A 21 31.80 24.10 -31.71
N CYS A 22 30.98 25.16 -31.87
CA CYS A 22 29.69 25.27 -31.20
C CYS A 22 28.73 24.17 -31.66
N LEU A 23 28.62 23.93 -32.97
CA LEU A 23 27.81 22.86 -33.56
C LEU A 23 28.27 21.47 -33.11
N LYS A 24 29.58 21.24 -33.01
CA LYS A 24 30.14 19.99 -32.49
C LYS A 24 29.81 19.78 -31.01
N ASN A 25 29.86 20.83 -30.20
CA ASN A 25 29.50 20.75 -28.79
C ASN A 25 28.00 20.51 -28.62
N VAL A 26 27.15 21.22 -29.37
CA VAL A 26 25.69 20.99 -29.37
C VAL A 26 25.36 19.57 -29.82
N PHE A 27 25.97 19.08 -30.90
CA PHE A 27 25.78 17.71 -31.37
C PHE A 27 26.28 16.67 -30.35
N SER A 28 27.39 16.95 -29.67
CA SER A 28 27.90 16.09 -28.59
C SER A 28 26.95 16.03 -27.39
N VAL A 29 26.33 17.16 -27.02
CA VAL A 29 25.33 17.23 -25.94
C VAL A 29 24.06 16.49 -26.35
N ILE A 30 23.58 16.67 -27.59
CA ILE A 30 22.43 15.94 -28.14
C ILE A 30 22.70 14.44 -28.13
N LEU A 31 23.87 14.01 -28.60
CA LEU A 31 24.30 12.60 -28.53
C LEU A 31 24.27 12.07 -27.10
N LEU A 32 24.76 12.84 -26.13
CA LEU A 32 24.74 12.44 -24.72
C LEU A 32 23.31 12.22 -24.23
N PHE A 33 22.37 13.12 -24.55
CA PHE A 33 20.96 12.93 -24.20
C PHE A 33 20.33 11.73 -24.90
N ILE A 34 20.64 11.49 -26.17
CA ILE A 34 20.18 10.30 -26.90
C ILE A 34 20.69 9.03 -26.20
N TYR A 35 21.96 8.99 -25.80
CA TYR A 35 22.52 7.85 -25.07
C TYR A 35 21.88 7.67 -23.70
N LEU A 36 21.65 8.75 -22.94
CA LEU A 36 20.93 8.68 -21.67
C LEU A 36 19.50 8.16 -21.83
N LEU A 37 18.80 8.61 -22.87
CA LEU A 37 17.45 8.16 -23.18
C LEU A 37 17.44 6.67 -23.55
N LEU A 38 18.36 6.23 -24.42
CA LEU A 38 18.50 4.82 -24.80
C LEU A 38 18.79 3.94 -23.58
N MET A 39 19.67 4.40 -22.67
CA MET A 39 19.96 3.70 -21.43
C MET A 39 18.74 3.65 -20.49
N ALA A 40 18.00 4.74 -20.37
CA ALA A 40 16.78 4.79 -19.57
C ALA A 40 15.72 3.81 -20.11
N VAL A 41 15.51 3.77 -21.43
CA VAL A 41 14.59 2.83 -22.09
C VAL A 41 15.05 1.39 -21.86
N ALA A 42 16.34 1.09 -21.98
CA ALA A 42 16.86 -0.26 -21.75
C ALA A 42 16.64 -0.72 -20.29
N VAL A 43 16.95 0.13 -19.31
CA VAL A 43 16.71 -0.17 -17.89
C VAL A 43 15.22 -0.33 -17.61
N PHE A 44 14.37 0.52 -18.20
CA PHE A 44 12.92 0.42 -18.06
C PHE A 44 12.37 -0.90 -18.61
N LEU A 45 12.80 -1.33 -19.81
CA LEU A 45 12.36 -2.61 -20.39
C LEU A 45 12.78 -3.81 -19.55
N VAL A 46 14.01 -3.81 -19.01
CA VAL A 46 14.47 -4.86 -18.11
C VAL A 46 13.69 -4.84 -16.80
N TYR A 47 13.43 -3.66 -16.24
CA TYR A 47 12.60 -3.53 -15.04
C TYR A 47 11.20 -4.10 -15.24
N GLN A 48 10.54 -3.74 -16.35
CA GLN A 48 9.22 -4.28 -16.69
C GLN A 48 9.26 -5.80 -16.84
N THR A 49 10.26 -6.33 -17.54
CA THR A 49 10.43 -7.80 -17.70
C THR A 49 10.58 -8.51 -16.35
N ILE A 50 11.28 -7.89 -15.40
CA ILE A 50 11.46 -8.44 -14.04
C ILE A 50 10.15 -8.36 -13.25
N SER A 51 9.38 -7.28 -13.40
CA SER A 51 8.05 -7.14 -12.79
C SER A 51 7.09 -8.21 -13.33
N ASP A 52 7.00 -8.36 -14.64
CA ASP A 52 6.15 -9.36 -15.30
C ASP A 52 6.54 -10.81 -14.95
N PHE A 53 7.84 -11.06 -14.76
CA PHE A 53 8.30 -12.38 -14.32
C PHE A 53 7.92 -12.63 -12.86
N ARG A 54 7.97 -11.60 -12.01
CA ARG A 54 7.61 -11.69 -10.59
C ARG A 54 6.13 -11.93 -10.38
N GLU A 55 5.28 -11.32 -11.20
CA GLU A 55 3.83 -11.56 -11.20
C GLU A 55 3.48 -13.03 -11.48
N LYS A 56 4.35 -13.76 -12.19
CA LYS A 56 4.15 -15.19 -12.48
C LYS A 56 4.64 -16.12 -11.37
N LEU A 57 5.32 -15.61 -10.35
CA LEU A 57 5.82 -16.38 -9.22
C LEU A 57 4.81 -16.34 -8.08
N LYS A 58 4.37 -17.51 -7.61
CA LYS A 58 3.47 -17.60 -6.47
C LYS A 58 4.17 -17.17 -5.18
N HIS A 59 3.53 -16.29 -4.42
CA HIS A 59 3.97 -15.81 -3.11
C HIS A 59 5.32 -15.08 -3.13
N PRO A 60 5.44 -13.96 -3.86
CA PRO A 60 6.62 -13.12 -3.82
C PRO A 60 6.85 -12.58 -2.40
N VAL A 61 8.12 -12.27 -2.10
CA VAL A 61 8.44 -11.58 -0.84
C VAL A 61 7.94 -10.15 -0.94
N MET A 62 7.03 -9.79 -0.05
CA MET A 62 6.42 -8.47 0.01
C MET A 62 7.20 -7.54 0.96
N SER A 63 7.17 -6.26 0.65
CA SER A 63 7.65 -5.17 1.50
C SER A 63 6.50 -4.52 2.24
N VAL A 64 6.81 -3.87 3.36
CA VAL A 64 5.84 -3.12 4.16
C VAL A 64 6.19 -1.64 4.10
N SER A 65 5.18 -0.83 3.82
CA SER A 65 5.25 0.63 3.88
C SER A 65 4.11 1.16 4.75
N TYR A 66 4.33 2.30 5.39
CA TYR A 66 3.34 2.95 6.23
C TYR A 66 2.99 4.30 5.61
N LYS A 67 1.71 4.54 5.37
CA LYS A 67 1.21 5.80 4.85
C LYS A 67 0.39 6.49 5.92
N GLU A 68 0.85 7.65 6.37
CA GLU A 68 0.08 8.48 7.30
C GLU A 68 -1.18 9.02 6.61
N VAL A 69 -2.31 8.93 7.30
CA VAL A 69 -3.61 9.45 6.89
C VAL A 69 -4.22 10.27 8.02
N SER A 70 -4.75 11.43 7.66
CA SER A 70 -5.43 12.31 8.61
C SER A 70 -6.87 11.86 8.90
N LEU A 71 -7.47 11.16 7.95
CA LEU A 71 -8.86 10.76 7.95
C LEU A 71 -8.95 9.42 7.20
N TYR A 72 -9.51 8.41 7.85
CA TYR A 72 -9.75 7.12 7.20
C TYR A 72 -11.01 7.20 6.34
N ASP A 73 -11.26 6.19 5.54
CA ASP A 73 -12.63 5.91 5.13
C ASP A 73 -13.33 5.24 6.31
N ALA A 74 -14.59 5.62 6.56
CA ALA A 74 -15.33 5.05 7.69
C ALA A 74 -15.54 3.56 7.43
N PRO A 75 -14.99 2.66 8.26
CA PRO A 75 -15.11 1.23 8.03
C PRO A 75 -16.54 0.79 8.33
N GLY A 76 -16.96 -0.29 7.69
CA GLY A 76 -18.21 -0.93 8.06
C GLY A 76 -17.98 -1.96 9.15
N ILE A 77 -18.79 -1.90 10.21
CA ILE A 77 -18.76 -2.86 11.31
C ILE A 77 -20.05 -3.67 11.25
N ALA A 78 -19.96 -4.88 10.75
CA ALA A 78 -21.08 -5.81 10.65
C ALA A 78 -21.17 -6.64 11.92
N PHE A 79 -22.18 -6.42 12.75
CA PHE A 79 -22.47 -7.21 13.94
C PHE A 79 -23.45 -8.34 13.63
N TYR A 80 -23.25 -9.49 14.26
CA TYR A 80 -24.14 -10.65 14.24
C TYR A 80 -24.75 -10.85 15.63
N PRO A 81 -25.71 -10.00 16.04
CA PRO A 81 -26.20 -9.98 17.42
C PRO A 81 -27.14 -11.16 17.76
N GLY A 82 -27.61 -11.91 16.76
CA GLY A 82 -28.58 -12.99 16.97
C GLY A 82 -29.85 -12.50 17.68
N LYS A 83 -30.07 -12.95 18.92
CA LYS A 83 -31.20 -12.52 19.77
C LYS A 83 -30.97 -11.17 20.48
N ALA A 84 -29.71 -10.69 20.53
CA ALA A 84 -29.37 -9.44 21.18
C ALA A 84 -29.85 -8.24 20.36
N ARG A 85 -30.13 -7.12 21.05
CA ARG A 85 -30.64 -5.89 20.45
C ARG A 85 -29.70 -4.74 20.75
N LEU A 86 -29.45 -3.88 19.76
CA LEU A 86 -28.73 -2.63 19.96
C LEU A 86 -29.60 -1.68 20.81
N LEU A 87 -29.07 -1.21 21.93
CA LEU A 87 -29.71 -0.25 22.83
C LEU A 87 -29.32 1.18 22.52
N SER A 88 -28.04 1.44 22.25
CA SER A 88 -27.54 2.78 21.94
C SER A 88 -26.32 2.69 21.05
N CYS A 89 -26.12 3.70 20.22
CA CYS A 89 -24.90 3.89 19.44
C CYS A 89 -24.62 5.37 19.31
N LYS A 90 -23.38 5.77 19.61
CA LYS A 90 -22.95 7.17 19.50
C LYS A 90 -21.48 7.30 19.18
N HIS A 91 -21.15 8.27 18.34
CA HIS A 91 -19.76 8.68 18.10
C HIS A 91 -19.34 9.67 19.17
N HIS A 92 -18.14 9.47 19.71
CA HIS A 92 -17.47 10.37 20.64
C HIS A 92 -16.12 10.77 20.08
N TYR A 93 -15.57 11.86 20.62
CA TYR A 93 -14.29 12.41 20.20
C TYR A 93 -13.42 12.65 21.43
N TYR A 94 -12.11 12.75 21.20
CA TYR A 94 -11.10 13.06 22.21
C TYR A 94 -11.01 12.02 23.34
N ASP A 95 -11.19 10.73 23.04
CA ASP A 95 -11.18 9.61 24.00
C ASP A 95 -12.22 9.72 25.13
N HIS A 96 -13.22 10.59 25.01
CA HIS A 96 -14.15 10.87 26.09
C HIS A 96 -15.50 10.17 25.90
N ILE A 97 -15.72 9.09 26.65
CA ILE A 97 -17.03 8.45 26.80
C ILE A 97 -17.63 8.87 28.13
N PRO A 98 -18.79 9.56 28.16
CA PRO A 98 -19.42 9.96 29.40
C PRO A 98 -19.87 8.72 30.21
N PRO A 99 -20.00 8.85 31.54
CA PRO A 99 -20.53 7.78 32.38
C PRO A 99 -21.90 7.29 31.91
N LEU A 100 -22.17 5.99 32.07
CA LEU A 100 -23.44 5.38 31.73
C LEU A 100 -24.51 5.84 32.73
N ILE A 101 -25.54 6.55 32.25
CA ILE A 101 -26.61 7.07 33.12
C ILE A 101 -27.66 5.99 33.40
N ASN A 102 -28.11 5.26 32.37
CA ASN A 102 -29.15 4.23 32.49
C ASN A 102 -28.78 2.95 31.69
N PRO A 103 -27.78 2.18 32.15
CA PRO A 103 -27.37 0.97 31.44
C PRO A 103 -28.51 -0.06 31.36
N GLY A 104 -28.72 -0.63 30.17
CA GLY A 104 -29.77 -1.64 29.94
C GLY A 104 -31.15 -1.07 29.59
N GLN A 105 -31.28 0.25 29.49
CA GLN A 105 -32.43 0.90 28.86
C GLN A 105 -32.08 1.32 27.44
N PRO A 106 -33.03 1.30 26.49
CA PRO A 106 -32.83 1.87 25.17
C PRO A 106 -32.42 3.35 25.28
N GLY A 107 -31.35 3.72 24.59
CA GLY A 107 -30.85 5.09 24.50
C GLY A 107 -31.01 5.65 23.09
N ALA A 108 -30.37 6.79 22.83
CA ALA A 108 -30.32 7.35 21.48
C ALA A 108 -29.41 6.50 20.57
N ILE A 109 -29.88 6.24 19.35
CA ILE A 109 -29.09 5.63 18.28
C ILE A 109 -28.76 6.75 17.30
N GLU A 110 -27.62 7.41 17.52
CA GLU A 110 -27.13 8.55 16.73
C GLU A 110 -26.17 8.11 15.61
N CYS A 111 -25.98 6.81 15.42
CA CYS A 111 -25.14 6.26 14.36
C CYS A 111 -25.93 5.93 13.10
N THR A 112 -25.26 5.99 11.95
CA THR A 112 -25.77 5.43 10.70
C THR A 112 -25.70 3.91 10.76
N THR A 113 -26.84 3.24 10.63
CA THR A 113 -26.94 1.78 10.67
C THR A 113 -27.74 1.22 9.50
N GLN A 114 -27.44 -0.01 9.11
CA GLN A 114 -28.16 -0.78 8.09
C GLN A 114 -28.39 -2.20 8.59
N ARG A 115 -29.52 -2.79 8.21
CA ARG A 115 -29.89 -4.16 8.60
C ARG A 115 -30.03 -5.00 7.35
N ILE A 116 -29.30 -6.12 7.29
CA ILE A 116 -29.26 -6.97 6.10
C ILE A 116 -29.38 -8.42 6.50
N ASN A 117 -30.14 -9.15 5.67
CA ASN A 117 -30.20 -10.59 5.71
C ASN A 117 -29.50 -11.13 4.46
N TYR A 118 -28.61 -12.11 4.63
CA TYR A 118 -27.93 -12.77 3.53
C TYR A 118 -27.67 -14.24 3.88
N THR A 119 -27.32 -15.04 2.88
CA THR A 119 -27.05 -16.46 3.06
C THR A 119 -25.60 -16.65 3.52
N ASP A 120 -25.41 -17.35 4.64
CA ASP A 120 -24.09 -17.65 5.18
C ASP A 120 -23.24 -18.43 4.15
N PRO A 121 -22.01 -18.00 3.85
CA PRO A 121 -21.17 -18.61 2.81
C PRO A 121 -20.59 -19.96 3.21
N PHE A 122 -20.50 -20.28 4.50
CA PHE A 122 -19.81 -21.47 5.02
C PHE A 122 -20.76 -22.56 5.49
N THR A 123 -22.00 -22.20 5.82
CA THR A 123 -23.02 -23.12 6.31
C THR A 123 -24.15 -23.28 5.29
N ASN A 124 -24.68 -24.49 5.15
CA ASN A 124 -25.65 -24.85 4.12
C ASN A 124 -26.94 -24.00 4.21
N GLN A 125 -26.98 -22.92 3.41
CA GLN A 125 -28.13 -22.04 3.14
C GLN A 125 -28.82 -21.41 4.37
N THR A 126 -28.12 -21.29 5.50
CA THR A 126 -28.65 -20.61 6.67
C THR A 126 -28.69 -19.09 6.43
N MET A 127 -29.87 -18.51 6.57
CA MET A 127 -30.04 -17.06 6.51
C MET A 127 -29.47 -16.42 7.78
N LYS A 128 -28.56 -15.48 7.59
CA LYS A 128 -27.87 -14.75 8.64
C LYS A 128 -28.32 -13.30 8.65
N TYR A 129 -28.52 -12.76 9.84
CA TYR A 129 -28.86 -11.36 10.06
C TYR A 129 -27.61 -10.59 10.51
N ALA A 130 -27.32 -9.49 9.82
CA ALA A 130 -26.25 -8.56 10.16
C ALA A 130 -26.79 -7.15 10.42
N LEU A 131 -26.28 -6.52 11.47
CA LEU A 131 -26.43 -5.10 11.75
C LEU A 131 -25.12 -4.39 11.41
N VAL A 132 -25.12 -3.62 10.33
CA VAL A 132 -23.94 -2.87 9.89
C VAL A 132 -24.00 -1.46 10.48
N VAL A 133 -22.89 -1.02 11.07
CA VAL A 133 -22.74 0.33 11.64
C VAL A 133 -21.55 1.02 10.98
N GLN A 134 -21.70 2.31 10.71
CA GLN A 134 -20.60 3.15 10.26
C GLN A 134 -19.58 3.35 11.41
N GLY A 135 -18.34 2.94 11.19
CA GLY A 135 -17.25 3.08 12.16
C GLY A 135 -16.66 4.50 12.21
N PRO A 136 -15.69 4.73 13.11
CA PRO A 136 -15.04 6.03 13.28
C PRO A 136 -14.11 6.33 12.10
N ARG A 137 -13.82 7.62 11.89
CA ARG A 137 -13.09 8.11 10.72
C ARG A 137 -11.90 9.02 11.08
N ASP A 138 -12.10 9.92 12.04
CA ASP A 138 -11.18 10.99 12.39
C ASP A 138 -10.22 10.56 13.52
N VAL A 139 -9.05 10.07 13.12
CA VAL A 139 -8.00 9.61 14.04
C VAL A 139 -7.37 10.78 14.80
N LYS A 140 -7.25 11.96 14.16
CA LYS A 140 -6.64 13.14 14.79
C LYS A 140 -7.49 13.65 15.95
N LYS A 141 -8.82 13.59 15.82
CA LYS A 141 -9.74 13.90 16.91
C LYS A 141 -9.99 12.72 17.85
N LYS A 142 -9.33 11.58 17.63
CA LYS A 142 -9.56 10.33 18.37
C LYS A 142 -11.05 10.00 18.44
N GLU A 143 -11.67 9.97 17.26
CA GLU A 143 -13.04 9.55 17.11
C GLU A 143 -13.17 8.07 17.48
N LEU A 144 -14.20 7.77 18.26
CA LEU A 144 -14.57 6.41 18.62
C LEU A 144 -16.08 6.25 18.48
N VAL A 145 -16.54 5.05 18.23
CA VAL A 145 -17.97 4.70 18.27
C VAL A 145 -18.21 3.76 19.43
N PHE A 146 -19.16 4.14 20.30
CA PHE A 146 -19.57 3.37 21.45
C PHE A 146 -20.93 2.75 21.21
N LEU A 147 -21.02 1.43 21.36
CA LEU A 147 -22.25 0.67 21.17
C LEU A 147 -22.59 -0.14 22.42
N GLN A 148 -23.88 -0.18 22.71
CA GLN A 148 -24.44 -0.99 23.80
C GLN A 148 -25.48 -1.97 23.24
N PHE A 149 -25.37 -3.23 23.61
CA PHE A 149 -26.34 -4.28 23.28
C PHE A 149 -26.94 -4.90 24.53
N HIS A 150 -28.09 -5.55 24.34
CA HIS A 150 -28.84 -6.21 25.40
C HIS A 150 -29.43 -7.53 24.93
N LEU A 151 -29.37 -8.52 25.81
CA LEU A 151 -29.92 -9.85 25.61
C LEU A 151 -30.77 -10.26 26.81
N ASN A 152 -32.03 -10.59 26.57
CA ASN A 152 -33.00 -11.02 27.58
C ASN A 152 -32.83 -12.51 27.95
N GLY A 153 -31.65 -12.90 28.39
CA GLY A 153 -31.30 -14.28 28.75
C GLY A 153 -30.83 -15.12 27.57
N THR A 154 -29.98 -16.11 27.86
CA THR A 154 -29.43 -17.05 26.89
C THR A 154 -29.39 -18.45 27.48
N ASP A 155 -29.68 -19.47 26.65
CA ASP A 155 -29.47 -20.88 26.99
C ASP A 155 -28.02 -21.32 26.74
N GLN A 156 -27.17 -20.39 26.27
CA GLN A 156 -25.77 -20.64 25.97
C GLN A 156 -24.91 -20.39 27.21
N ASP A 157 -23.90 -21.26 27.42
CA ASP A 157 -22.92 -21.11 28.49
C ASP A 157 -22.05 -19.85 28.34
N PHE A 158 -21.91 -19.35 27.10
CA PHE A 158 -21.14 -18.16 26.77
C PHE A 158 -21.97 -17.19 25.94
N SER A 159 -21.95 -15.94 26.36
CA SER A 159 -22.57 -14.83 25.66
C SER A 159 -21.53 -14.03 24.88
N ALA A 160 -21.61 -14.08 23.56
CA ALA A 160 -20.76 -13.26 22.70
C ALA A 160 -21.56 -12.73 21.52
N ILE A 161 -21.12 -11.61 20.97
CA ILE A 161 -21.60 -11.09 19.70
C ILE A 161 -20.42 -11.13 18.73
N ASP A 162 -20.65 -11.75 17.58
CA ASP A 162 -19.67 -11.80 16.51
C ASP A 162 -19.74 -10.50 15.71
N TYR A 163 -18.61 -10.06 15.17
CA TYR A 163 -18.54 -8.94 14.26
C TYR A 163 -17.48 -9.13 13.19
N LEU A 164 -17.65 -8.42 12.09
CA LEU A 164 -16.73 -8.38 10.96
C LEU A 164 -16.50 -6.92 10.57
N LEU A 165 -15.27 -6.63 10.13
CA LEU A 165 -14.85 -5.31 9.67
C LEU A 165 -14.59 -5.36 8.17
N PHE A 166 -15.08 -4.36 7.44
CA PHE A 166 -14.75 -4.13 6.04
C PHE A 166 -14.35 -2.67 5.81
N SER A 167 -13.58 -2.43 4.75
CA SER A 167 -12.81 -1.18 4.54
C SER A 167 -13.66 0.08 4.45
N SER A 168 -14.82 0.02 3.79
CA SER A 168 -15.61 1.22 3.48
C SER A 168 -17.10 0.98 3.63
N PHE A 169 -17.71 1.66 4.61
CA PHE A 169 -19.16 1.71 4.77
C PHE A 169 -19.85 2.38 3.57
N GLN A 170 -19.19 3.35 2.92
CA GLN A 170 -19.76 4.04 1.76
C GLN A 170 -19.85 3.13 0.53
N GLU A 171 -18.84 2.28 0.31
CA GLU A 171 -18.86 1.29 -0.76
C GLU A 171 -20.02 0.31 -0.57
N PHE A 172 -20.24 -0.14 0.66
CA PHE A 172 -21.39 -0.97 1.02
C PHE A 172 -22.75 -0.28 0.78
N ILE A 173 -22.88 1.00 1.12
CA ILE A 173 -24.13 1.75 0.87
C ILE A 173 -24.40 1.88 -0.62
N ASN A 174 -23.36 2.18 -1.40
CA ASN A 174 -23.42 2.37 -2.84
C ASN A 174 -23.51 1.05 -3.62
N SER A 175 -23.22 -0.09 -2.98
CA SER A 175 -23.33 -1.40 -3.62
C SER A 175 -24.80 -1.70 -4.00
N PRO A 176 -25.05 -2.11 -5.26
CA PRO A 176 -26.38 -2.48 -5.73
C PRO A 176 -26.89 -3.74 -5.03
N GLU A 177 -26.02 -4.73 -4.83
CA GLU A 177 -26.33 -6.02 -4.19
C GLU A 177 -25.63 -6.14 -2.84
N LYS A 178 -26.20 -5.51 -1.82
CA LYS A 178 -25.61 -5.47 -0.47
C LYS A 178 -25.51 -6.86 0.19
N ALA A 179 -26.39 -7.79 -0.16
CA ALA A 179 -26.36 -9.15 0.38
C ALA A 179 -25.17 -9.95 -0.17
N GLU A 180 -24.89 -9.82 -1.47
CA GLU A 180 -23.72 -10.42 -2.10
C GLU A 180 -22.43 -9.80 -1.56
N PHE A 181 -22.37 -8.46 -1.46
CA PHE A 181 -21.25 -7.76 -0.84
C PHE A 181 -20.93 -8.28 0.57
N MET A 182 -21.95 -8.48 1.41
CA MET A 182 -21.74 -9.01 2.76
C MET A 182 -21.26 -10.46 2.76
N LYS A 183 -21.77 -11.28 1.85
CA LYS A 183 -21.33 -12.66 1.67
C LYS A 183 -19.86 -12.74 1.27
N ASP A 184 -19.44 -11.89 0.33
CA ASP A 184 -18.05 -11.82 -0.12
C ASP A 184 -17.12 -11.33 1.00
N CYS A 185 -17.55 -10.31 1.76
CA CYS A 185 -16.83 -9.82 2.94
C CYS A 185 -16.64 -10.92 3.98
N GLU A 186 -17.68 -11.69 4.31
CA GLU A 186 -17.59 -12.78 5.28
C GLU A 186 -16.71 -13.93 4.80
N SER A 187 -16.68 -14.20 3.48
CA SER A 187 -15.80 -15.22 2.92
C SER A 187 -14.31 -14.80 2.90
N SER A 188 -14.04 -13.49 2.82
CA SER A 188 -12.69 -12.96 2.61
C SER A 188 -12.03 -12.43 3.88
N TYR A 189 -12.80 -11.90 4.83
CA TYR A 189 -12.28 -11.24 6.02
C TYR A 189 -12.46 -12.08 7.28
N SER A 190 -11.59 -11.81 8.26
CA SER A 190 -11.68 -12.44 9.57
C SER A 190 -12.86 -11.87 10.37
N SER A 191 -13.55 -12.76 11.09
CA SER A 191 -14.57 -12.41 12.08
C SER A 191 -14.00 -12.45 13.49
N TRP A 192 -14.44 -11.55 14.36
CA TRP A 192 -14.07 -11.50 15.78
C TRP A 192 -15.31 -11.56 16.67
N LYS A 193 -15.09 -11.72 17.98
CA LYS A 193 -16.16 -11.81 18.98
C LYS A 193 -15.85 -10.91 20.17
N PHE A 194 -16.88 -10.35 20.79
CA PHE A 194 -16.75 -9.68 22.08
C PHE A 194 -17.75 -10.23 23.09
N SER A 195 -17.32 -10.30 24.35
CA SER A 195 -18.05 -10.96 25.43
C SER A 195 -19.01 -10.00 26.13
N GLY A 196 -20.14 -10.54 26.58
CA GLY A 196 -21.07 -9.83 27.47
C GLY A 196 -20.50 -9.66 28.88
N GLY A 197 -20.95 -8.64 29.60
CA GLY A 197 -20.50 -8.33 30.97
C GLY A 197 -19.20 -7.52 31.06
N PHE A 198 -18.58 -7.22 29.91
CA PHE A 198 -17.38 -6.38 29.84
C PHE A 198 -17.57 -5.24 28.84
N ARG A 199 -16.74 -4.22 28.98
CA ARG A 199 -16.48 -3.24 27.93
C ARG A 199 -15.25 -3.67 27.15
N THR A 200 -15.47 -4.01 25.89
CA THR A 200 -14.40 -4.36 24.94
C THR A 200 -14.01 -3.11 24.15
N TRP A 201 -12.76 -2.68 24.30
CA TRP A 201 -12.16 -1.60 23.54
C TRP A 201 -11.35 -2.20 22.39
N VAL A 202 -11.79 -1.95 21.16
CA VAL A 202 -11.20 -2.48 19.94
C VAL A 202 -10.44 -1.34 19.26
N LYS A 203 -9.11 -1.41 19.30
CA LYS A 203 -8.24 -0.52 18.54
C LYS A 203 -7.90 -1.19 17.22
N MET A 204 -8.40 -0.65 16.12
CA MET A 204 -8.22 -1.21 14.78
C MET A 204 -7.08 -0.50 14.02
N SER A 205 -6.37 -1.26 13.19
CA SER A 205 -5.40 -0.79 12.20
C SER A 205 -5.70 -1.46 10.86
N LEU A 206 -5.52 -0.73 9.76
CA LEU A 206 -5.82 -1.22 8.42
C LEU A 206 -4.54 -1.65 7.70
N VAL A 207 -4.56 -2.85 7.15
CA VAL A 207 -3.54 -3.37 6.25
C VAL A 207 -4.15 -3.51 4.85
N LYS A 208 -3.50 -2.93 3.86
CA LYS A 208 -3.83 -3.09 2.45
C LYS A 208 -2.72 -3.89 1.79
N THR A 209 -3.06 -5.03 1.22
CA THR A 209 -2.12 -5.86 0.47
C THR A 209 -2.45 -5.74 -1.00
N LYS A 210 -1.45 -5.42 -1.82
CA LYS A 210 -1.59 -5.46 -3.27
C LYS A 210 -1.17 -6.83 -3.73
N GLU A 211 -2.12 -7.59 -4.26
CA GLU A 211 -1.91 -8.94 -4.77
C GLU A 211 -1.22 -8.91 -6.14
N GLU A 212 -0.80 -10.10 -6.58
CA GLU A 212 -0.08 -10.31 -7.85
C GLU A 212 -0.89 -9.79 -9.06
N ASP A 213 -2.20 -10.02 -9.09
CA ASP A 213 -3.11 -9.59 -10.15
C ASP A 213 -3.43 -8.07 -10.15
N GLY A 214 -2.81 -7.33 -9.23
CA GLY A 214 -3.04 -5.91 -9.02
C GLY A 214 -4.29 -5.58 -8.23
N SER A 215 -5.05 -6.59 -7.78
CA SER A 215 -6.14 -6.39 -6.84
C SER A 215 -5.62 -5.94 -5.47
N GLU A 216 -6.44 -5.19 -4.73
CA GLU A 216 -6.13 -4.77 -3.37
C GLU A 216 -6.99 -5.56 -2.40
N THR A 217 -6.36 -6.41 -1.60
CA THR A 217 -7.00 -7.07 -0.46
C THR A 217 -6.81 -6.21 0.78
N VAL A 218 -7.78 -6.26 1.68
CA VAL A 218 -7.78 -5.47 2.91
C VAL A 218 -7.92 -6.38 4.12
N GLU A 219 -7.13 -6.13 5.14
CA GLU A 219 -7.20 -6.86 6.39
C GLU A 219 -7.17 -5.88 7.57
N PHE A 220 -7.95 -6.19 8.59
CA PHE A 220 -7.93 -5.43 9.84
C PHE A 220 -7.09 -6.18 10.86
N LYS A 221 -6.14 -5.46 11.47
CA LYS A 221 -5.46 -5.89 12.70
C LYS A 221 -6.12 -5.18 13.86
N GLN A 222 -6.36 -5.90 14.95
CA GLN A 222 -6.98 -5.30 16.12
C GLN A 222 -6.24 -5.65 17.41
N GLU A 223 -6.22 -4.67 18.31
CA GLU A 223 -5.81 -4.84 19.69
C GLU A 223 -7.02 -4.63 20.59
N THR A 224 -7.40 -5.68 21.32
CA THR A 224 -8.57 -5.67 22.18
C THR A 224 -8.16 -5.52 23.64
N SER A 225 -8.69 -4.51 24.30
CA SER A 225 -8.60 -4.34 25.76
C SER A 225 -9.97 -4.58 26.38
N VAL A 226 -10.03 -5.33 27.48
CA VAL A 226 -11.30 -5.68 28.12
C VAL A 226 -11.31 -5.10 29.53
N VAL A 227 -12.39 -4.38 29.86
CA VAL A 227 -12.59 -3.76 31.18
C VAL A 227 -13.88 -4.31 31.77
N ASN A 228 -13.83 -4.74 33.03
CA ASN A 228 -15.00 -5.25 33.73
C ASN A 228 -16.08 -4.16 33.86
N TYR A 229 -17.32 -4.50 33.52
CA TYR A 229 -18.47 -3.64 33.79
C TYR A 229 -19.00 -3.98 35.19
N ILE A 230 -18.88 -3.02 36.11
CA ILE A 230 -19.44 -3.14 37.44
C ILE A 230 -20.93 -2.83 37.35
N ASP A 231 -21.76 -3.86 37.41
CA ASP A 231 -23.20 -3.70 37.33
C ASP A 231 -23.77 -3.14 38.65
N GLN A 232 -24.13 -1.85 38.63
CA GLN A 232 -24.73 -1.15 39.78
C GLN A 232 -26.26 -1.12 39.72
N ARG A 233 -26.88 -1.84 38.77
CA ARG A 233 -28.34 -1.87 38.62
C ARG A 233 -28.98 -2.54 39.85
N THR A 234 -30.04 -1.93 40.38
CA THR A 234 -30.67 -2.31 41.66
C THR A 234 -31.46 -3.63 41.64
N LYS A 235 -31.63 -4.29 40.49
CA LYS A 235 -32.37 -5.55 40.38
C LYS A 235 -31.46 -6.67 39.88
N PRO A 236 -31.44 -7.85 40.52
CA PRO A 236 -30.81 -9.03 39.94
C PRO A 236 -31.58 -9.36 38.66
N ARG A 237 -30.91 -9.25 37.51
CA ARG A 237 -31.48 -9.59 36.22
C ARG A 237 -30.69 -10.74 35.62
N SER A 238 -31.42 -11.67 34.99
CA SER A 238 -30.86 -12.69 34.11
C SER A 238 -30.52 -12.14 32.72
N ASP A 239 -30.60 -10.82 32.54
CA ASP A 239 -30.29 -10.15 31.29
C ASP A 239 -28.80 -9.83 31.20
N GLN A 240 -28.30 -9.74 29.97
CA GLN A 240 -26.90 -9.49 29.73
C GLN A 240 -26.70 -8.28 28.84
N LEU A 241 -25.72 -7.46 29.22
CA LEU A 241 -25.33 -6.27 28.50
C LEU A 241 -23.97 -6.50 27.84
N PHE A 242 -23.83 -5.96 26.63
CA PHE A 242 -22.56 -5.97 25.91
C PHE A 242 -22.20 -4.53 25.59
N PHE A 243 -20.91 -4.21 25.75
CA PHE A 243 -20.39 -2.88 25.53
C PHE A 243 -19.16 -2.99 24.65
N VAL A 244 -19.15 -2.26 23.54
CA VAL A 244 -18.00 -2.26 22.64
C VAL A 244 -17.68 -0.84 22.19
N VAL A 245 -16.39 -0.55 22.12
CA VAL A 245 -15.83 0.70 21.62
C VAL A 245 -14.94 0.36 20.45
N PHE A 246 -15.15 0.99 19.30
CA PHE A 246 -14.22 0.91 18.18
C PHE A 246 -13.53 2.26 17.98
N GLU A 247 -12.21 2.21 17.82
CA GLU A 247 -11.36 3.36 17.51
C GLU A 247 -10.20 2.96 16.61
N TRP A 248 -9.62 3.91 15.89
CA TRP A 248 -8.37 3.67 15.18
C TRP A 248 -7.18 3.71 16.13
N LYS A 249 -6.30 2.71 16.06
CA LYS A 249 -5.10 2.60 16.90
C LYS A 249 -4.08 3.69 16.56
N ASP A 250 -3.82 3.85 15.27
CA ASP A 250 -2.76 4.69 14.75
C ASP A 250 -3.18 5.31 13.41
N PRO A 251 -2.59 6.46 13.01
CA PRO A 251 -2.93 7.14 11.77
C PRO A 251 -2.18 6.57 10.56
N PHE A 252 -1.63 5.35 10.63
CA PHE A 252 -0.90 4.75 9.53
C PHE A 252 -1.68 3.61 8.89
N ILE A 253 -1.87 3.69 7.57
CA ILE A 253 -2.31 2.53 6.78
C ILE A 253 -1.05 1.75 6.42
N GLN A 254 -1.03 0.46 6.77
CA GLN A 254 0.04 -0.45 6.37
C GLN A 254 -0.23 -0.91 4.94
N THR A 255 0.64 -0.55 4.00
CA THR A 255 0.59 -1.01 2.60
C THR A 255 1.64 -2.08 2.36
N VAL A 256 1.19 -3.27 1.99
CA VAL A 256 2.01 -4.45 1.68
C VAL A 256 2.01 -4.64 0.17
N GLN A 257 3.19 -4.56 -0.45
CA GLN A 257 3.36 -4.69 -1.90
C GLN A 257 4.70 -5.35 -2.20
N ASP A 258 4.86 -5.97 -3.36
CA ASP A 258 6.12 -6.59 -3.78
C ASP A 258 7.34 -5.67 -3.58
N ILE A 259 8.44 -6.23 -3.08
CA ILE A 259 9.67 -5.45 -2.77
C ILE A 259 10.15 -4.62 -3.97
N ILE A 260 10.02 -5.17 -5.18
CA ILE A 260 10.50 -4.55 -6.41
C ILE A 260 9.54 -3.43 -6.87
N THR A 261 8.24 -3.56 -6.60
CA THR A 261 7.23 -2.55 -6.97
C THR A 261 7.14 -1.44 -5.92
N ALA A 262 7.37 -1.75 -4.65
CA ALA A 262 7.38 -0.75 -3.57
C ALA A 262 8.62 0.17 -3.60
N ASN A 263 9.77 -0.34 -4.04
CA ASN A 263 11.02 0.44 -4.12
C ASN A 263 11.65 0.38 -5.53
N PRO A 264 10.99 0.96 -6.55
CA PRO A 264 11.45 0.88 -7.94
C PRO A 264 12.83 1.51 -8.14
N TRP A 265 13.13 2.58 -7.39
CA TRP A 265 14.41 3.29 -7.46
C TRP A 265 15.61 2.43 -7.09
N ASN A 266 15.48 1.56 -6.09
CA ASN A 266 16.55 0.66 -5.68
C ASN A 266 16.84 -0.38 -6.79
N MET A 267 15.80 -0.90 -7.42
CA MET A 267 15.95 -1.86 -8.52
C MET A 267 16.54 -1.19 -9.76
N ILE A 268 16.09 0.01 -10.11
CA ILE A 268 16.65 0.79 -11.22
C ILE A 268 18.13 1.08 -10.96
N ALA A 269 18.51 1.47 -9.74
CA ALA A 269 19.90 1.72 -9.38
C ALA A 269 20.77 0.45 -9.54
N LEU A 270 20.26 -0.71 -9.12
CA LEU A 270 20.92 -2.01 -9.31
C LEU A 270 21.11 -2.32 -10.81
N LEU A 271 20.07 -2.16 -11.61
CA LEU A 271 20.12 -2.39 -13.06
C LEU A 271 21.13 -1.46 -13.74
N CYS A 272 21.11 -0.17 -13.41
CA CYS A 272 22.11 0.80 -13.88
C CYS A 272 23.53 0.35 -13.51
N GLY A 273 23.74 -0.12 -12.27
CA GLY A 273 25.02 -0.67 -11.82
C GLY A 273 25.48 -1.86 -12.64
N ILE A 274 24.59 -2.80 -12.94
CA ILE A 274 24.87 -3.98 -13.78
C ILE A 274 25.25 -3.56 -15.20
N PHE A 275 24.49 -2.67 -15.83
CA PHE A 275 24.80 -2.17 -17.18
C PHE A 275 26.17 -1.49 -17.22
N LEU A 276 26.45 -0.58 -16.28
CA LEU A 276 27.73 0.12 -16.21
C LEU A 276 28.90 -0.86 -15.98
N ALA A 277 28.72 -1.87 -15.13
CA ALA A 277 29.72 -2.91 -14.91
C ALA A 277 29.99 -3.72 -16.18
N LEU A 278 28.95 -4.11 -16.92
CA LEU A 278 29.07 -4.82 -18.19
C LEU A 278 29.82 -3.99 -19.25
N PHE A 279 29.48 -2.70 -19.40
CA PHE A 279 30.19 -1.81 -20.32
C PHE A 279 31.66 -1.66 -19.94
N LYS A 280 31.95 -1.48 -18.65
CA LYS A 280 33.33 -1.34 -18.16
C LYS A 280 34.14 -2.63 -18.34
N ALA A 281 33.53 -3.78 -18.09
CA ALA A 281 34.15 -5.09 -18.32
C ALA A 281 34.45 -5.33 -19.81
N ALA A 282 33.52 -4.94 -20.70
CA ALA A 282 33.73 -5.04 -22.15
C ALA A 282 34.90 -4.19 -22.64
N ASP A 283 35.06 -2.97 -22.13
CA ASP A 283 36.19 -2.11 -22.48
C ASP A 283 37.51 -2.64 -21.90
N PHE A 284 37.49 -3.18 -20.68
CA PHE A 284 38.65 -3.88 -20.12
C PHE A 284 39.04 -5.11 -20.95
N ALA A 285 38.06 -5.87 -21.45
CA ALA A 285 38.30 -7.01 -22.33
C ALA A 285 38.94 -6.56 -23.66
N LYS A 286 38.45 -5.48 -24.29
CA LYS A 286 39.08 -4.91 -25.50
C LYS A 286 40.53 -4.50 -25.26
N LEU A 287 40.82 -3.87 -24.13
CA LEU A 287 42.18 -3.49 -23.74
C LEU A 287 43.06 -4.72 -23.51
N SER A 288 42.54 -5.74 -22.83
CA SER A 288 43.22 -7.01 -22.57
C SER A 288 43.54 -7.74 -23.87
N VAL A 289 42.62 -7.79 -24.83
CA VAL A 289 42.84 -8.37 -26.17
C VAL A 289 43.94 -7.60 -26.92
N LYS A 290 43.89 -6.27 -26.93
CA LYS A 290 44.95 -5.45 -27.54
C LYS A 290 46.31 -5.71 -26.91
N TRP A 291 46.35 -5.83 -25.59
CA TRP A 291 47.58 -6.11 -24.83
C TRP A 291 48.14 -7.51 -25.14
N MET A 292 47.26 -8.51 -25.19
CA MET A 292 47.60 -9.89 -25.55
C MET A 292 48.15 -9.99 -26.99
N ILE A 293 47.54 -9.29 -27.96
CA ILE A 293 48.06 -9.18 -29.33
C ILE A 293 49.45 -8.52 -29.34
N LYS A 294 49.63 -7.45 -28.56
CA LYS A 294 50.92 -6.74 -28.45
C LYS A 294 52.02 -7.65 -27.88
N ILE A 295 51.71 -8.44 -26.86
CA ILE A 295 52.62 -9.43 -26.27
C ILE A 295 52.96 -10.52 -27.29
N ARG A 296 51.96 -11.10 -27.96
CA ARG A 296 52.17 -12.13 -28.98
C ARG A 296 53.09 -11.64 -30.11
N LYS A 297 52.87 -10.39 -30.59
CA LYS A 297 53.77 -9.76 -31.58
C LYS A 297 55.19 -9.56 -31.05
N ARG A 298 55.37 -9.21 -29.78
CA ARG A 298 56.70 -9.07 -29.15
C ARG A 298 57.42 -10.41 -29.03
N HIS A 299 56.72 -11.47 -28.62
CA HIS A 299 57.28 -12.83 -28.57
C HIS A 299 57.71 -13.33 -29.95
N LEU A 300 56.88 -13.14 -30.97
CA LEU A 300 57.21 -13.51 -32.36
C LEU A 300 58.45 -12.75 -32.88
N LYS A 301 58.58 -11.45 -32.57
CA LYS A 301 59.78 -10.68 -32.94
C LYS A 301 61.04 -11.19 -32.24
N ARG A 302 60.98 -11.47 -30.93
CA ARG A 302 62.12 -12.04 -30.18
C ARG A 302 62.50 -13.42 -30.72
N SER A 303 61.53 -14.28 -30.99
CA SER A 303 61.79 -15.62 -31.54
C SER A 303 62.46 -15.57 -32.93
N ARG A 304 62.05 -14.63 -33.80
CA ARG A 304 62.74 -14.40 -35.10
C ARG A 304 64.15 -13.85 -34.94
N GLN A 305 64.39 -12.94 -33.98
CA GLN A 305 65.74 -12.43 -33.70
C GLN A 305 66.68 -13.53 -33.22
N VAL A 306 66.19 -14.48 -32.42
CA VAL A 306 66.97 -15.64 -31.95
C VAL A 306 67.30 -16.59 -33.11
N MET A 307 66.36 -16.87 -34.01
CA MET A 307 66.63 -17.70 -35.20
C MET A 307 67.61 -17.06 -36.20
N ASN A 308 67.53 -15.75 -36.41
CA ASN A 308 68.45 -15.03 -37.31
C ASN A 308 69.88 -14.93 -36.76
N HIS A 309 70.10 -15.23 -35.49
CA HIS A 309 71.43 -15.23 -34.86
C HIS A 309 72.13 -16.60 -34.92
N ILE A 310 71.43 -17.64 -35.40
CA ILE A 310 71.90 -19.03 -35.47
C ILE A 310 72.30 -19.43 -36.91
N ASN A 311 71.88 -18.66 -37.93
CA ASN A 311 72.36 -18.77 -39.32
C ASN A 311 73.44 -17.72 -39.61
#